data_AF-F1LG33-F1
#
_entry.id   AF-F1LG33-F1
#
_cell.length_a   1.000
_cell.length_b   1.000
_cell.length_c   1.000
_cell.angle_alpha   90.00
_cell.angle_beta   90.00
_cell.angle_gamma   90.00
#
_symmetry.space_group_name_H-M   'P 1'
#
loop_
_entity.id
_entity.type
_entity.pdbx_description
1 polymer ?
#
loop_
_entity_poly.entity_id
_entity_poly.type
_entity_poly.pdbx_seq_one_letter_code
_entity_poly.pdbx_strand_id
1 'polypeptide(L)'
;MAKYCLKKPSKRIACAKRFKIAKKVREHNRKLKKQAKKSALKKRSGRDKPISVPNKCPFKEDLLIEGEKAREAAEIRRRQLKEMAKKKYTENVQAARKRKAQPVHGLEEFAENAQKRSEEFSEKSGVESTDGEERARLDDKTVRAYAGEVRKTIEMSDIVVEN
;
A
#
# COMPACT_ATOMS: atom_id res chain seq x y z
N MET A 1 -38.90 40.59 -42.55
CA MET A 1 -38.27 39.41 -41.91
C MET A 1 -39.12 38.97 -40.72
N ALA A 2 -39.82 37.84 -40.84
CA ALA A 2 -40.64 37.32 -39.75
C ALA A 2 -39.73 36.90 -38.58
N LYS A 3 -39.83 37.60 -37.45
CA LYS A 3 -39.25 37.15 -36.19
C LYS A 3 -39.98 35.86 -35.83
N TYR A 4 -39.35 34.71 -36.05
CA TYR A 4 -39.86 33.45 -35.50
C TYR A 4 -39.87 33.59 -33.96
N CYS A 5 -41.05 33.90 -33.42
CA CYS A 5 -41.34 34.06 -31.99
C CYS A 5 -41.37 32.69 -31.29
N LEU A 6 -40.42 31.81 -31.61
CA LEU A 6 -40.33 30.50 -30.99
C LEU A 6 -39.94 30.73 -29.53
N LYS A 7 -40.86 30.45 -28.60
CA LYS A 7 -40.64 30.46 -27.14
C LYS A 7 -39.64 29.36 -26.76
N LYS A 8 -38.38 29.53 -27.16
CA LYS A 8 -37.30 28.58 -26.90
C LYS A 8 -36.81 28.82 -25.47
N PRO A 9 -36.84 27.80 -24.60
CA PRO A 9 -36.34 27.95 -23.24
C PRO A 9 -34.83 28.23 -23.26
N SER A 10 -34.40 29.08 -22.33
CA SER A 10 -32.98 29.36 -22.13
C SER A 10 -32.25 28.14 -21.58
N LYS A 11 -31.02 27.89 -22.06
CA LYS A 11 -30.12 26.88 -21.51
C LYS A 11 -29.48 27.32 -20.18
N ARG A 12 -29.59 28.60 -19.81
CA ARG A 12 -29.04 29.13 -18.56
C ARG A 12 -29.76 28.51 -17.37
N ILE A 13 -29.00 28.07 -16.38
CA ILE A 13 -29.54 27.48 -15.16
C ILE A 13 -29.36 28.48 -14.02
N ALA A 14 -30.47 28.86 -13.37
CA ALA A 14 -30.43 29.68 -12.17
C ALA A 14 -29.58 29.02 -11.07
N CYS A 15 -28.84 29.82 -10.30
CA CYS A 15 -27.98 29.32 -9.21
C CYS A 15 -28.74 28.45 -8.21
N ALA A 16 -29.97 28.83 -7.83
CA ALA A 16 -30.84 28.03 -6.97
C ALA A 16 -31.08 26.61 -7.50
N LYS A 17 -31.30 26.47 -8.82
CA LYS A 17 -31.49 25.17 -9.47
C LYS A 17 -30.20 24.36 -9.47
N ARG A 18 -29.04 24.99 -9.73
CA ARG A 18 -27.72 24.34 -9.65
C ARG A 18 -27.45 23.78 -8.25
N PHE A 19 -27.65 24.59 -7.20
CA PHE A 19 -27.43 24.16 -5.81
C PHE A 19 -28.42 23.07 -5.37
N LYS A 20 -29.68 23.13 -5.80
CA LYS A 20 -30.68 22.08 -5.52
C LYS A 20 -30.32 20.76 -6.18
N ILE A 21 -29.85 20.78 -7.44
CA ILE A 21 -29.34 19.59 -8.14
C ILE A 21 -28.13 19.01 -7.40
N ALA A 22 -27.14 19.84 -7.06
CA ALA A 22 -25.95 19.38 -6.32
C ALA A 22 -26.31 18.75 -4.96
N LYS A 23 -27.26 19.35 -4.22
CA LYS A 23 -27.77 18.79 -2.95
C LYS A 23 -28.44 17.43 -3.17
N LYS A 24 -29.31 17.29 -4.17
CA LYS A 24 -29.98 16.03 -4.50
C LYS A 24 -29.01 14.93 -4.92
N VAL A 25 -28.03 15.26 -5.77
CA VAL A 25 -26.98 14.31 -6.19
C VAL A 25 -26.15 13.86 -4.99
N ARG A 26 -25.73 14.79 -4.12
CA ARG A 26 -24.98 14.46 -2.90
C ARG A 26 -25.77 13.53 -1.99
N GLU A 27 -27.06 13.82 -1.79
CA GLU A 27 -27.94 13.00 -0.97
C GLU A 27 -28.16 11.60 -1.57
N HIS A 28 -28.38 11.51 -2.89
CA HIS A 28 -28.53 10.25 -3.60
C HIS A 28 -27.26 9.41 -3.48
N ASN A 29 -26.09 10.00 -3.75
CA ASN A 29 -24.80 9.30 -3.62
C ASN A 29 -24.53 8.87 -2.17
N ARG A 30 -24.94 9.68 -1.18
CA ARG A 30 -24.86 9.29 0.23
C ARG A 30 -25.76 8.09 0.53
N LYS A 31 -26.99 8.06 0.01
CA LYS A 31 -27.92 6.92 0.14
C LYS A 31 -27.37 5.67 -0.55
N LEU A 32 -26.87 5.78 -1.78
CA LEU A 32 -26.22 4.69 -2.51
C LEU A 32 -25.01 4.14 -1.76
N LYS A 33 -24.14 4.98 -1.20
CA LYS A 33 -23.00 4.54 -0.38
C LYS A 33 -23.46 3.78 0.87
N LYS A 34 -24.50 4.26 1.56
CA LYS A 34 -25.07 3.56 2.73
C LYS A 34 -25.67 2.20 2.35
N GLN A 35 -26.44 2.14 1.26
CA GLN A 35 -27.02 0.90 0.75
C GLN A 35 -25.94 -0.08 0.25
N ALA A 36 -24.91 0.44 -0.43
CA ALA A 36 -23.77 -0.35 -0.90
C ALA A 36 -23.05 -1.00 0.27
N LYS A 37 -22.79 -0.27 1.37
CA LYS A 37 -22.21 -0.84 2.60
C LYS A 37 -23.05 -1.97 3.19
N LYS A 38 -24.38 -1.80 3.27
CA LYS A 38 -25.31 -2.84 3.76
C LYS A 38 -25.36 -4.06 2.82
N SER A 39 -25.34 -3.83 1.51
CA SER A 39 -25.38 -4.89 0.49
C SER A 39 -24.02 -5.55 0.22
N ALA A 40 -22.89 -4.92 0.57
CA ALA A 40 -21.55 -5.45 0.34
C ALA A 40 -21.32 -6.77 1.09
N LEU A 41 -21.95 -6.93 2.26
CA LEU A 41 -21.98 -8.21 2.99
C LEU A 41 -22.67 -9.32 2.19
N LYS A 42 -23.72 -8.99 1.42
CA LYS A 42 -24.49 -9.94 0.59
C LYS A 42 -23.90 -10.13 -0.82
N LYS A 43 -23.15 -9.14 -1.35
CA LYS A 43 -22.61 -9.18 -2.72
C LYS A 43 -21.34 -10.03 -2.88
N ARG A 44 -20.73 -10.50 -1.79
CA ARG A 44 -19.59 -11.44 -1.84
C ARG A 44 -19.98 -12.80 -2.43
N SER A 45 -21.23 -13.24 -2.30
CA SER A 45 -21.67 -14.55 -2.81
C SER A 45 -22.13 -14.54 -4.28
N GLY A 46 -22.47 -13.38 -4.84
CA GLY A 46 -23.07 -13.27 -6.18
C GLY A 46 -22.22 -12.59 -7.26
N ARG A 47 -21.07 -12.00 -6.88
CA ARG A 47 -20.20 -11.25 -7.79
C ARG A 47 -19.21 -12.14 -8.55
N ASP A 48 -18.91 -13.30 -7.99
CA ASP A 48 -17.88 -14.18 -8.54
C ASP A 48 -18.51 -15.34 -9.30
N LYS A 49 -19.52 -15.06 -10.13
CA LYS A 49 -19.82 -16.00 -11.21
C LYS A 49 -18.65 -15.85 -12.19
N PRO A 50 -17.79 -16.87 -12.36
CA PRO A 50 -16.68 -16.75 -13.29
C PRO A 50 -17.26 -16.45 -14.67
N ILE A 51 -16.66 -15.49 -15.37
CA ILE A 51 -16.98 -15.22 -16.77
C ILE A 51 -16.59 -16.49 -17.53
N SER A 52 -17.59 -17.31 -17.84
CA SER A 52 -17.39 -18.59 -18.51
C SER A 52 -17.15 -18.35 -20.00
N VAL A 53 -16.21 -19.10 -20.57
CA VAL A 53 -15.94 -19.07 -22.01
C VAL A 53 -17.19 -19.52 -22.76
N PRO A 54 -17.76 -18.71 -23.66
CA PRO A 54 -18.94 -19.09 -24.41
C PRO A 54 -18.72 -20.34 -25.27
N ASN A 55 -19.73 -21.21 -25.37
CA ASN A 55 -19.66 -22.46 -26.15
C ASN A 55 -19.41 -22.27 -27.65
N LYS A 56 -19.66 -21.07 -28.21
CA LYS A 56 -19.40 -20.76 -29.62
C LYS A 56 -17.91 -20.52 -29.91
N CYS A 57 -17.06 -20.45 -28.88
CA CYS A 57 -15.63 -20.23 -29.06
C CYS A 57 -14.95 -21.53 -29.53
N PRO A 58 -14.23 -21.52 -30.67
CA PRO A 58 -13.60 -22.72 -31.22
C PRO A 58 -12.52 -23.33 -30.31
N PHE A 59 -11.85 -22.50 -29.50
CA PHE A 59 -10.77 -22.92 -28.59
C PHE A 59 -11.21 -23.01 -27.13
N LYS A 60 -12.52 -23.20 -26.87
CA LYS A 60 -13.05 -23.21 -25.51
C LYS A 60 -12.37 -24.25 -24.62
N GLU A 61 -12.19 -25.46 -25.12
CA GLU A 61 -11.61 -26.57 -24.36
C GLU A 61 -10.12 -26.32 -24.08
N ASP A 62 -9.36 -25.85 -25.06
CA ASP A 62 -7.94 -25.50 -24.89
C ASP A 62 -7.75 -24.38 -23.84
N LEU A 63 -8.59 -23.35 -23.88
CA LEU A 63 -8.57 -22.24 -22.92
C LEU A 63 -8.94 -22.69 -21.50
N LEU A 64 -9.85 -23.66 -21.36
CA LEU A 64 -10.17 -24.23 -20.04
C LEU A 64 -9.00 -25.03 -19.48
N ILE A 65 -8.36 -25.86 -20.30
CA ILE A 65 -7.18 -26.65 -19.92
C ILE A 65 -6.02 -25.72 -19.51
N GLU A 66 -5.74 -24.67 -20.29
CA GLU A 66 -4.72 -23.68 -19.95
C GLU A 66 -5.04 -22.96 -18.64
N GLY A 67 -6.31 -22.57 -18.45
CA GLY A 67 -6.79 -21.94 -17.22
C GLY A 67 -6.61 -22.82 -15.98
N GLU A 68 -6.84 -24.13 -16.09
CA GLU A 68 -6.60 -25.10 -15.02
C GLU A 68 -5.11 -25.24 -14.70
N LYS A 69 -4.25 -25.41 -15.71
CA LYS A 69 -2.79 -25.45 -15.55
C LYS A 69 -2.26 -24.20 -14.87
N ALA A 70 -2.73 -23.02 -15.29
CA ALA A 70 -2.35 -21.75 -14.69
C ALA A 70 -2.77 -21.65 -13.21
N ARG A 71 -3.95 -22.16 -12.86
CA ARG A 71 -4.45 -22.20 -11.47
C ARG A 71 -3.59 -23.11 -10.59
N GLU A 72 -3.26 -24.30 -11.08
CA GLU A 72 -2.39 -25.25 -10.38
C GLU A 72 -0.99 -24.64 -10.14
N ALA A 73 -0.38 -24.07 -11.18
CA ALA A 73 0.91 -23.40 -11.07
C ALA A 73 0.89 -22.22 -10.08
N ALA A 74 -0.20 -21.45 -10.04
CA ALA A 74 -0.38 -20.38 -9.06
C ALA A 74 -0.52 -20.92 -7.63
N GLU A 75 -1.23 -22.03 -7.43
CA GLU A 75 -1.35 -22.66 -6.12
C GLU A 75 -0.01 -23.20 -5.61
N ILE A 76 0.75 -23.88 -6.46
CA ILE A 76 2.07 -24.40 -6.13
C ILE A 76 2.99 -23.25 -5.71
N ARG A 77 3.07 -22.17 -6.50
CA ARG A 77 3.86 -20.98 -6.15
C ARG A 77 3.42 -20.37 -4.81
N ARG A 78 2.11 -20.27 -4.56
CA ARG A 78 1.57 -19.77 -3.30
C ARG A 78 1.97 -20.66 -2.12
N ARG A 79 1.95 -21.98 -2.30
CA ARG A 79 2.35 -22.95 -1.26
C ARG A 79 3.83 -22.83 -0.95
N GLN A 80 4.68 -22.80 -1.98
CA GLN A 80 6.12 -22.58 -1.84
C GLN A 80 6.44 -21.28 -1.11
N LEU A 81 5.79 -20.16 -1.50
CA LEU A 81 6.00 -18.88 -0.83
C LEU A 81 5.59 -18.92 0.65
N LYS A 82 4.49 -19.59 0.97
CA LYS A 82 4.05 -19.78 2.37
C LYS A 82 5.04 -20.63 3.17
N GLU A 83 5.59 -21.68 2.58
CA GLU A 83 6.60 -22.52 3.24
C GLU A 83 7.91 -21.76 3.46
N MET A 84 8.37 -21.01 2.46
CA MET A 84 9.55 -20.15 2.58
C MET A 84 9.36 -19.10 3.68
N ALA A 85 8.19 -18.47 3.75
CA ALA A 85 7.86 -17.51 4.81
C ALA A 85 7.86 -18.16 6.21
N LYS A 86 7.30 -19.38 6.33
CA LYS A 86 7.33 -20.15 7.59
C LYS A 86 8.75 -20.50 8.02
N LYS A 87 9.60 -20.99 7.10
CA LYS A 87 11.00 -21.31 7.37
C LYS A 87 11.76 -20.08 7.88
N LYS A 88 11.66 -18.96 7.17
CA LYS A 88 12.27 -17.68 7.60
C LYS A 88 11.78 -17.23 8.97
N TYR A 89 10.48 -17.36 9.26
CA TYR A 89 9.94 -17.04 10.58
C TYR A 89 10.55 -17.94 11.66
N THR A 90 10.61 -19.25 11.44
CA THR A 90 11.18 -20.20 12.41
C THR A 90 12.68 -19.95 12.65
N GLU A 91 13.44 -19.68 11.59
CA GLU A 91 14.86 -19.32 11.68
C GLU A 91 15.08 -18.05 12.51
N ASN A 92 14.28 -17.00 12.25
CA ASN A 92 14.35 -15.75 13.00
C ASN A 92 14.02 -15.95 14.49
N VAL A 93 13.00 -16.75 14.80
CA VAL A 93 12.64 -17.07 16.19
C VAL A 93 13.75 -17.85 16.88
N GLN A 94 14.36 -18.83 16.21
CA GLN A 94 15.50 -19.59 16.75
C GLN A 94 16.72 -18.68 16.96
N ALA A 95 17.05 -17.80 16.00
CA ALA A 95 18.13 -16.84 16.12
C ALA A 95 17.90 -15.85 17.28
N ALA A 96 16.66 -15.40 17.49
CA ALA A 96 16.31 -14.55 18.62
C ALA A 96 16.43 -15.28 19.96
N ARG A 97 16.03 -16.57 20.03
CA ARG A 97 16.24 -17.41 21.23
C ARG A 97 17.72 -17.62 21.52
N LYS A 98 18.53 -17.94 20.50
CA LYS A 98 19.99 -18.09 20.64
C LYS A 98 20.64 -16.80 21.15
N ARG A 99 20.22 -15.63 20.64
CA ARG A 99 20.68 -14.32 21.12
C ARG A 99 20.32 -14.06 22.59
N LYS A 100 19.11 -14.42 23.01
CA LYS A 100 18.68 -14.29 24.42
C LYS A 100 19.35 -15.28 25.37
N ALA A 101 19.80 -16.41 24.87
CA ALA A 101 20.49 -17.45 25.64
C ALA A 101 22.02 -17.27 25.65
N GLN A 102 22.57 -16.25 24.98
CA GLN A 102 23.99 -15.92 25.11
C GLN A 102 24.27 -15.48 26.57
N PRO A 103 25.40 -15.92 27.15
CA PRO A 103 25.80 -15.45 28.47
C PRO A 103 25.94 -13.93 28.45
N VAL A 104 25.54 -13.28 29.55
CA VAL A 104 25.79 -11.86 29.76
C VAL A 104 27.30 -11.66 29.91
N HIS A 105 27.91 -11.09 28.86
CA HIS A 105 29.30 -10.69 28.85
C HIS A 105 29.54 -9.52 29.83
N GLY A 106 30.74 -9.45 30.41
CA GLY A 106 31.14 -8.34 31.28
C GLY A 106 31.17 -7.00 30.53
N LEU A 107 31.19 -5.89 31.26
CA LEU A 107 31.18 -4.54 30.68
C LEU A 107 32.33 -4.29 29.69
N GLU A 108 33.50 -4.87 29.96
CA GLU A 108 34.73 -4.73 29.16
C GLU A 108 34.63 -5.45 27.81
N GLU A 109 34.14 -6.69 27.81
CA GLU A 109 33.89 -7.46 26.58
C GLU A 109 32.75 -6.85 25.73
N PHE A 110 31.79 -6.18 26.37
CA PHE A 110 30.78 -5.39 25.65
C PHE A 110 31.40 -4.16 24.95
N ALA A 111 32.31 -3.46 25.62
CA ALA A 111 33.00 -2.29 25.07
C ALA A 111 33.87 -2.68 23.86
N GLU A 112 34.65 -3.76 23.96
CA GLU A 112 35.46 -4.25 22.85
C GLU A 112 34.62 -4.69 21.64
N ASN A 113 33.51 -5.39 21.88
CA ASN A 113 32.59 -5.80 20.81
C ASN A 113 31.90 -4.59 20.14
N ALA A 114 31.58 -3.55 20.91
CA ALA A 114 31.03 -2.32 20.36
C ALA A 114 32.04 -1.58 19.48
N GLN A 115 33.31 -1.51 19.92
CA GLN A 115 34.41 -0.92 19.15
C GLN A 115 34.64 -1.68 17.84
N LYS A 116 34.82 -3.00 17.88
CA LYS A 116 34.97 -3.84 16.68
C LYS A 116 33.81 -3.67 15.69
N ARG A 117 32.57 -3.60 16.20
CA ARG A 117 31.39 -3.40 15.35
C ARG A 117 31.33 -2.01 14.73
N SER A 118 31.82 -0.99 15.44
CA SER A 118 31.95 0.36 14.91
C SER A 118 33.02 0.46 13.82
N GLU A 119 34.14 -0.23 14.00
CA GLU A 119 35.23 -0.33 13.02
C GLU A 119 34.75 -1.06 11.76
N GLU A 120 34.14 -2.24 11.88
CA GLU A 120 33.58 -2.97 10.74
C GLU A 120 32.51 -2.16 9.98
N PHE A 121 31.70 -1.37 10.69
CA PHE A 121 30.70 -0.52 10.06
C PHE A 121 31.37 0.63 9.31
N SER A 122 32.42 1.22 9.90
CA SER A 122 33.21 2.27 9.26
C SER A 122 33.89 1.77 7.99
N GLU A 123 34.48 0.58 8.01
CA GLU A 123 35.11 -0.07 6.85
C GLU A 123 34.11 -0.38 5.74
N LYS A 124 32.91 -0.86 6.10
CA LYS A 124 31.83 -1.14 5.15
C LYS A 124 31.19 0.14 4.59
N SER A 125 31.17 1.22 5.37
CA SER A 125 30.71 2.55 4.91
C SER A 125 31.79 3.33 4.14
N GLY A 126 33.06 2.91 4.23
CA GLY A 126 34.19 3.50 3.52
C GLY A 126 34.25 3.14 2.03
N VAL A 127 33.36 2.25 1.56
CA VAL A 127 33.14 1.99 0.14
C VAL A 127 31.92 2.81 -0.29
N GLU A 128 32.19 3.89 -1.03
CA GLU A 128 31.26 4.90 -1.58
C GLU A 128 30.97 6.13 -0.70
N SER A 129 32.04 6.89 -0.42
CA SER A 129 31.97 8.35 -0.61
C SER A 129 32.33 8.66 -2.07
N THR A 130 31.40 8.37 -2.99
CA THR A 130 31.44 8.98 -4.33
C THR A 130 30.59 10.24 -4.26
N ASP A 131 31.28 11.37 -4.15
CA ASP A 131 30.71 12.69 -4.37
C ASP A 131 30.14 12.74 -5.80
N GLY A 132 28.81 12.60 -5.94
CA GLY A 132 28.16 12.59 -7.24
C GLY A 132 26.66 12.33 -7.15
N GLU A 133 25.89 13.39 -6.87
CA GLU A 133 24.51 13.63 -7.35
C GLU A 133 23.56 12.43 -7.59
N GLU A 134 23.44 11.50 -6.65
CA GLU A 134 22.21 10.73 -6.49
C GLU A 134 21.83 10.73 -5.01
N ARG A 135 21.00 11.71 -4.61
CA ARG A 135 20.21 11.55 -3.38
C ARG A 135 19.35 10.32 -3.58
N ALA A 136 19.77 9.20 -2.99
CA ALA A 136 18.99 7.97 -2.97
C ALA A 136 17.53 8.34 -2.70
N ARG A 137 16.61 7.91 -3.58
CA ARG A 137 15.18 8.19 -3.41
C ARG A 137 14.77 7.68 -2.03
N LEU A 138 14.66 8.59 -1.07
CA LEU A 138 14.28 8.24 0.29
C LEU A 138 12.89 7.62 0.22
N ASP A 139 12.76 6.41 0.75
CA ASP A 139 11.49 5.70 0.77
C ASP A 139 10.44 6.57 1.49
N ASP A 140 9.22 6.68 0.94
CA ASP A 140 8.17 7.56 1.48
C ASP A 140 7.89 7.29 2.97
N LYS A 141 8.15 6.06 3.42
CA LYS A 141 8.05 5.65 4.82
C LYS A 141 9.12 6.28 5.70
N THR A 142 10.37 6.36 5.24
CA THR A 142 11.47 6.94 6.03
C THR A 142 11.29 8.46 6.13
N VAL A 143 10.89 9.11 5.04
CA VAL A 143 10.54 10.54 5.03
C VAL A 143 9.40 10.85 5.99
N ARG A 144 8.36 10.00 6.02
CA ARG A 144 7.21 10.19 6.91
C ARG A 144 7.56 9.98 8.38
N ALA A 145 8.43 9.02 8.70
CA ALA A 145 8.90 8.77 10.05
C ALA A 145 9.72 9.97 10.55
N TYR A 146 10.70 10.42 9.76
CA TYR A 146 11.52 11.59 10.05
C TYR A 146 10.66 12.85 10.27
N ALA A 147 9.72 13.13 9.38
CA ALA A 147 8.81 14.26 9.53
C ALA A 147 7.91 14.16 10.77
N GLY A 148 7.63 12.94 11.26
CA GLY A 148 6.90 12.72 12.51
C GLY A 148 7.75 13.08 13.74
N GLU A 149 9.02 12.69 13.74
CA GLU A 149 9.96 13.05 14.80
C GLU A 149 10.20 14.56 14.85
N VAL A 150 10.41 15.20 13.70
CA VAL A 150 10.57 16.67 13.61
C VAL A 150 9.35 17.41 14.16
N ARG A 151 8.13 16.97 13.83
CA ARG A 151 6.91 17.58 14.41
C ARG A 151 6.88 17.43 15.92
N LYS A 152 7.23 16.24 16.42
CA LYS A 152 7.26 15.96 17.85
C LYS A 152 8.30 16.83 18.58
N THR A 153 9.48 17.01 18.02
CA THR A 153 10.53 17.85 18.62
C THR A 153 10.15 19.33 18.60
N ILE A 154 9.47 19.80 17.55
CA ILE A 154 8.93 21.16 17.50
C ILE A 154 7.86 21.38 18.57
N GLU A 155 6.93 20.44 18.74
CA GLU A 155 5.87 20.54 19.76
C GLU A 155 6.39 20.51 21.19
N MET A 156 7.51 19.83 21.44
CA MET A 156 8.13 19.74 22.76
C MET A 156 9.06 20.91 23.09
N SER A 157 9.54 21.64 22.08
CA SER A 157 10.51 22.72 22.25
C SER A 157 9.80 24.07 22.39
N ASP A 158 10.17 24.84 23.40
CA ASP A 158 9.65 26.20 23.58
C ASP A 158 10.25 27.21 22.58
N ILE A 159 11.44 26.92 22.06
CA ILE A 159 12.16 27.76 21.09
C ILE A 159 12.67 26.88 19.95
N VAL A 160 12.39 27.28 18.71
CA VAL A 160 12.94 26.68 17.50
C VAL A 160 13.89 27.68 16.86
N VAL A 161 15.15 27.26 16.66
CA VAL A 161 16.18 28.06 15.98
C VAL A 161 16.35 27.50 14.57
N GLU A 162 16.16 28.37 13.59
CA GLU A 162 16.40 28.09 12.17
C GLU A 162 17.57 29.00 11.75
N ASN A 163 18.62 28.40 11.18
CA ASN A 163 19.78 29.09 10.66
C ASN A 163 19.65 29.30 9.15
#